data_AF-A0AA39S5T8-F1
#
_entry.id   AF-A0AA39S5T8-F1
#
_cell.length_a   1.000
_cell.length_b   1.000
_cell.length_c   1.000
_cell.angle_alpha   90.00
_cell.angle_beta   90.00
_cell.angle_gamma   90.00
#
_symmetry.space_group_name_H-M   'P 1'
#
loop_
_entity.id
_entity.type
_entity.pdbx_description
1 polymer ?
#
loop_
_entity_poly.entity_id
_entity_poly.type
_entity_poly.pdbx_seq_one_letter_code
_entity_poly.pdbx_strand_id
1 'polypeptide(L)'
;MAGDGDGSDSRCLNIVVYHNKVVEEDSSWIVAGWIKESLGRVLADQPMLSGRLRRTSNEDIGDELEIVSNDSGVRLIETKIPITLSHFLDHQLKETSEESEAQLVFW
;
A
#
# COMPACT_ATOMS: atom_id res chain seq x y z
N MET A 1 -18.82 22.98 -23.18
CA MET A 1 -18.67 23.20 -21.73
C MET A 1 -17.88 22.04 -21.21
N ALA A 2 -16.66 22.31 -20.75
CA ALA A 2 -15.76 21.30 -20.19
C ALA A 2 -16.30 20.89 -18.81
N GLY A 3 -16.56 19.61 -18.64
CA GLY A 3 -16.61 18.98 -17.33
C GLY A 3 -15.42 18.04 -17.29
N ASP A 4 -14.29 18.55 -16.81
CA ASP A 4 -13.13 17.73 -16.48
C ASP A 4 -13.59 16.68 -15.47
N GLY A 5 -13.68 15.43 -15.92
CA GLY A 5 -13.88 14.29 -15.06
C GLY A 5 -12.60 14.05 -14.29
N ASP A 6 -12.44 14.81 -13.21
CA ASP A 6 -11.33 14.70 -12.27
C ASP A 6 -11.20 13.24 -11.82
N GLY A 7 -10.03 12.68 -12.13
CA GLY A 7 -9.71 11.27 -12.01
C GLY A 7 -10.05 10.76 -10.62
N SER A 8 -10.70 9.61 -10.56
CA SER A 8 -11.01 9.00 -9.28
C SER A 8 -9.70 8.69 -8.53
N ASP A 9 -9.42 9.48 -7.49
CA ASP A 9 -8.50 9.10 -6.44
C ASP A 9 -9.03 7.81 -5.77
N SER A 10 -8.72 6.67 -6.36
CA SER A 10 -8.79 5.37 -5.71
C SER A 10 -7.70 5.38 -4.65
N ARG A 11 -8.00 5.95 -3.48
CA ARG A 11 -7.08 5.94 -2.33
C ARG A 11 -6.89 4.49 -1.88
N CYS A 12 -5.78 3.90 -2.28
CA CYS A 12 -5.36 2.57 -1.85
C CYS A 12 -4.71 2.66 -0.46
N LEU A 13 -4.97 1.67 0.40
CA LEU A 13 -4.21 1.50 1.64
C LEU A 13 -2.79 1.02 1.26
N ASN A 14 -1.79 1.88 1.49
CA ASN A 14 -0.38 1.55 1.29
C ASN A 14 0.28 1.26 2.64
N ILE A 15 0.87 0.07 2.78
CA ILE A 15 1.63 -0.32 3.97
C ILE A 15 3.07 -0.57 3.54
N VAL A 16 4.02 0.12 4.17
CA VAL A 16 5.46 -0.07 3.92
C VAL A 16 6.08 -0.77 5.12
N VAL A 17 6.73 -1.90 4.88
CA VAL A 17 7.42 -2.69 5.91
C VAL A 17 8.92 -2.66 5.63
N TYR A 18 9.70 -2.22 6.60
CA TYR A 18 11.16 -2.20 6.52
C TYR A 18 11.73 -3.35 7.35
N HIS A 19 12.68 -4.09 6.78
CA HIS A 19 13.39 -5.13 7.51
C HIS A 19 14.88 -5.14 7.15
N ASN A 20 15.72 -5.48 8.12
CA ASN A 20 17.13 -5.76 7.85
C ASN A 20 17.26 -7.15 7.21
N LYS A 21 18.26 -7.33 6.34
CA LYS A 21 18.63 -8.67 5.88
C LYS A 21 19.39 -9.35 7.02
N VAL A 22 18.79 -10.38 7.61
CA VAL A 22 19.35 -11.04 8.81
C VAL A 22 20.44 -12.06 8.43
N VAL A 23 20.45 -12.65 7.21
CA VAL A 23 21.53 -13.54 6.71
C VAL A 23 21.68 -13.46 5.18
N GLU A 24 22.90 -13.60 4.64
CA GLU A 24 23.23 -13.23 3.25
C GLU A 24 22.66 -14.12 2.12
N GLU A 25 22.35 -15.40 2.31
CA GLU A 25 21.96 -16.28 1.19
C GLU A 25 20.54 -16.85 1.26
N ASP A 26 20.07 -17.34 2.42
CA ASP A 26 18.76 -18.02 2.51
C ASP A 26 17.63 -17.19 3.16
N SER A 27 17.93 -16.04 3.79
CA SER A 27 16.94 -15.37 4.65
C SER A 27 15.89 -14.58 3.88
N SER A 28 16.19 -14.09 2.67
CA SER A 28 15.27 -13.21 1.93
C SER A 28 14.00 -13.93 1.49
N TRP A 29 14.12 -15.16 0.99
CA TRP A 29 12.95 -15.97 0.59
C TRP A 29 12.08 -16.35 1.79
N ILE A 30 12.71 -16.68 2.93
CA ILE A 30 12.00 -17.06 4.16
C ILE A 30 11.17 -15.88 4.68
N VAL A 31 11.76 -14.68 4.74
CA VAL A 31 11.05 -13.48 5.18
C VAL A 31 9.90 -13.13 4.24
N ALA A 32 10.12 -13.19 2.91
CA ALA A 32 9.06 -12.97 1.94
C ALA A 32 7.93 -14.00 2.06
N GLY A 33 8.28 -15.28 2.30
CA GLY A 33 7.31 -16.34 2.55
C GLY A 33 6.48 -16.09 3.80
N TRP A 34 7.10 -15.65 4.90
CA TRP A 34 6.40 -15.30 6.14
C TRP A 34 5.47 -14.10 5.96
N ILE A 35 5.92 -13.05 5.27
CA ILE A 35 5.08 -11.89 4.93
C ILE A 35 3.88 -12.34 4.10
N LYS A 36 4.09 -13.16 3.07
CA LYS A 36 3.01 -13.64 2.20
C LYS A 36 1.98 -14.49 2.96
N GLU A 37 2.43 -15.45 3.78
CA GLU A 37 1.55 -16.34 4.53
C GLU A 37 0.77 -15.60 5.62
N SER A 38 1.44 -14.72 6.37
CA SER A 38 0.77 -13.89 7.38
C SER A 38 -0.26 -12.95 6.75
N LEU A 39 0.08 -12.30 5.63
CA LEU A 39 -0.85 -11.45 4.88
C LEU A 39 -2.04 -12.26 4.36
N GLY A 40 -1.81 -13.45 3.80
CA GLY A 40 -2.89 -14.33 3.33
C GLY A 40 -3.90 -14.68 4.42
N ARG A 41 -3.42 -14.95 5.64
CA ARG A 41 -4.30 -15.20 6.81
C ARG A 41 -5.13 -13.97 7.17
N VAL A 42 -4.50 -12.79 7.24
CA VAL A 42 -5.21 -11.54 7.56
C VAL A 42 -6.27 -11.22 6.50
N LEU A 43 -5.99 -11.45 5.21
CA LEU A 43 -6.96 -11.23 4.15
C LEU A 43 -8.15 -12.18 4.21
N ALA A 44 -7.95 -13.43 4.65
CA ALA A 44 -9.04 -14.37 4.88
C ALA A 44 -9.96 -13.91 6.02
N ASP A 45 -9.37 -13.36 7.10
CA ASP A 45 -10.13 -12.84 8.23
C ASP A 45 -10.76 -11.47 7.95
N GLN A 46 -10.17 -10.67 7.04
CA GLN A 46 -10.61 -9.32 6.68
C GLN A 46 -10.73 -9.14 5.15
N PRO A 47 -11.77 -9.71 4.50
CA PRO A 47 -11.94 -9.67 3.04
C PRO A 47 -12.09 -8.27 2.44
N MET A 48 -12.41 -7.26 3.25
CA MET A 48 -12.46 -5.87 2.78
C MET A 48 -11.08 -5.36 2.31
N LEU A 49 -9.99 -5.91 2.85
CA LEU A 49 -8.63 -5.52 2.49
C LEU A 49 -8.20 -6.07 1.12
N SER A 50 -8.81 -7.15 0.65
CA SER A 50 -8.60 -7.72 -0.69
C SER A 50 -9.60 -7.20 -1.74
N GLY A 51 -10.45 -6.24 -1.35
CA GLY A 51 -11.53 -5.71 -2.16
C GLY A 51 -11.12 -4.64 -3.17
N ARG A 52 -12.12 -4.01 -3.80
CA ARG A 52 -11.95 -2.87 -4.70
C ARG A 52 -12.89 -1.74 -4.30
N LEU A 53 -12.33 -0.54 -4.21
CA LEU A 53 -13.10 0.68 -4.00
C LEU A 53 -13.83 1.02 -5.31
N ARG A 54 -15.12 1.29 -5.23
CA ARG A 54 -15.96 1.70 -6.37
C ARG A 54 -16.77 2.92 -5.97
N ARG A 55 -17.00 3.82 -6.94
CA ARG A 55 -18.01 4.88 -6.83
C ARG A 55 -19.36 4.33 -7.26
N THR A 56 -20.38 4.52 -6.44
CA THR A 56 -21.77 4.23 -6.76
C THR A 56 -22.53 5.54 -6.89
N SER A 57 -23.09 5.80 -8.07
CA SER A 57 -23.98 6.93 -8.28
C SER A 57 -25.41 6.50 -7.97
N ASN A 58 -26.04 7.13 -6.98
CA ASN A 58 -27.45 6.94 -6.70
C ASN A 58 -28.19 8.25 -6.97
N GLU A 59 -29.25 8.23 -7.78
CA GLU A 59 -29.94 9.43 -8.28
C GLU A 59 -30.48 10.32 -7.13
N ASP A 60 -30.80 9.72 -5.99
CA ASP A 60 -31.36 10.42 -4.82
C ASP A 60 -30.33 10.87 -3.77
N ILE A 61 -29.14 10.25 -3.74
CA ILE A 61 -28.18 10.38 -2.62
C ILE A 61 -26.84 10.98 -3.06
N GLY A 62 -26.53 10.96 -4.37
CA GLY A 62 -25.25 11.41 -4.92
C GLY A 62 -24.24 10.28 -5.04
N ASP A 63 -22.98 10.64 -5.34
CA ASP A 63 -21.89 9.68 -5.48
C ASP A 63 -21.39 9.20 -4.12
N GLU A 64 -21.55 7.91 -3.85
CA GLU A 64 -21.03 7.24 -2.66
C GLU A 64 -19.81 6.36 -3.01
N LEU A 65 -18.97 6.07 -2.01
CA LEU A 65 -17.85 5.15 -2.14
C LEU A 65 -18.16 3.87 -1.36
N GLU A 66 -17.96 2.73 -2.02
CA GLU A 66 -18.12 1.41 -1.41
C GLU A 66 -16.89 0.53 -1.67
N ILE A 67 -16.63 -0.41 -0.76
CA ILE A 67 -15.60 -1.45 -0.95
C ILE A 67 -16.30 -2.76 -1.28
N VAL A 68 -16.08 -3.28 -2.47
CA VAL A 68 -16.57 -4.60 -2.88
C VAL A 68 -15.53 -5.65 -2.46
N SER A 69 -15.89 -6.48 -1.48
CA SER A 69 -15.05 -7.60 -1.00
C SER A 69 -15.12 -8.77 -1.97
N ASN A 70 -14.36 -8.71 -3.06
CA ASN A 70 -14.40 -9.66 -4.17
C ASN A 70 -13.14 -10.53 -4.30
N ASP A 71 -12.30 -10.56 -3.26
CA ASP A 71 -11.05 -11.30 -3.23
C ASP A 71 -10.13 -11.05 -4.44
N SER A 72 -10.14 -9.83 -4.97
CA SER A 72 -9.24 -9.42 -6.06
C SER A 72 -7.77 -9.39 -5.64
N GLY A 73 -7.50 -9.60 -4.36
CA GLY A 73 -6.16 -9.67 -3.78
C GLY A 73 -5.50 -8.30 -3.61
N VAL A 74 -4.32 -8.36 -3.00
CA VAL A 74 -3.46 -7.20 -2.71
C VAL A 74 -2.15 -7.30 -3.49
N ARG A 75 -1.61 -6.15 -3.88
CA ARG A 75 -0.32 -6.06 -4.55
C ARG A 75 0.79 -6.00 -3.50
N LEU A 76 1.72 -6.95 -3.53
CA LEU A 76 2.93 -6.95 -2.70
C LEU A 76 4.14 -6.68 -3.62
N ILE A 77 4.92 -5.66 -3.30
CA ILE A 77 6.09 -5.25 -4.08
C ILE A 77 7.33 -5.31 -3.17
N GLU A 78 8.32 -6.11 -3.53
CA GLU A 78 9.63 -6.11 -2.88
C GLU A 78 10.52 -5.06 -3.57
N THR A 79 11.20 -4.24 -2.79
CA THR A 79 12.18 -3.27 -3.28
C THR A 79 13.46 -3.33 -2.45
N LYS A 80 14.58 -2.95 -3.06
CA LYS A 80 15.90 -2.88 -2.42
C LYS A 80 16.52 -1.53 -2.69
N ILE A 81 17.06 -0.91 -1.65
CA ILE A 81 17.72 0.39 -1.72
C ILE A 81 19.16 0.24 -1.19
N PRO A 82 20.17 0.86 -1.84
CA PRO A 82 21.57 0.74 -1.44
C PRO A 82 21.93 1.70 -0.29
N ILE A 83 21.09 1.77 0.75
CA ILE A 83 21.36 2.50 2.00
C ILE A 83 20.99 1.62 3.20
N THR A 84 21.62 1.84 4.35
CA THR A 84 21.24 1.13 5.56
C THR A 84 19.90 1.63 6.09
N LEU A 85 19.14 0.77 6.76
CA LEU A 85 17.86 1.15 7.38
C LEU A 85 18.04 2.29 8.40
N SER A 86 19.11 2.27 9.18
CA SER A 86 19.42 3.35 10.13
C SER A 86 19.62 4.69 9.43
N HIS A 87 20.35 4.70 8.31
CA HIS A 87 20.56 5.92 7.52
C HIS A 87 19.24 6.41 6.92
N PHE A 88 18.41 5.51 6.38
CA PHE A 88 17.08 5.86 5.87
C PHE A 88 16.20 6.52 6.94
N LEU A 89 16.11 5.91 8.13
CA LEU A 89 15.30 6.45 9.22
C LEU A 89 15.85 7.78 9.76
N ASP A 90 17.18 7.91 9.86
CA ASP A 90 17.82 9.16 10.30
C ASP A 90 17.58 10.32 9.32
N HIS A 91 17.51 10.06 8.01
CA HIS A 91 17.14 11.07 7.01
C HIS A 91 15.69 11.52 7.19
N GLN A 92 14.75 10.58 7.35
CA GLN A 92 13.35 10.93 7.61
C GLN A 92 13.18 11.74 8.90
N LEU A 93 13.92 11.42 9.97
CA LEU A 93 13.83 12.12 11.26
C LEU A 93 14.49 13.51 11.27
N LYS A 94 15.45 13.76 10.37
CA LYS A 94 16.15 15.06 10.25
C LYS A 94 15.48 15.99 9.24
N GLU A 95 14.80 15.43 8.24
CA GLU A 95 14.09 16.15 7.18
C GLU A 95 12.57 16.25 7.41
N THR A 96 12.07 16.09 8.64
CA THR A 96 10.66 16.42 8.99
C THR A 96 10.36 17.93 8.92
N SER A 97 10.64 18.59 7.80
CA SER A 97 9.70 19.56 7.24
C SER A 97 8.73 18.75 6.38
N GLU A 98 7.44 19.05 6.45
CA GLU A 98 6.29 18.32 5.86
C GLU A 98 6.38 18.05 4.33
N GLU A 99 7.48 18.42 3.67
CA GLU A 99 7.75 18.34 2.23
C GLU A 99 8.57 17.10 1.79
N SER A 100 9.15 16.33 2.73
CA SER A 100 10.11 15.24 2.42
C SER A 100 9.52 13.82 2.44
N GLU A 101 8.28 13.62 2.90
CA GLU A 101 7.56 12.39 2.60
C GLU A 101 7.39 12.36 1.08
N ALA A 102 8.27 11.63 0.40
CA ALA A 102 8.31 11.50 -1.05
C ALA A 102 6.88 11.37 -1.55
N GLN A 103 6.46 12.31 -2.40
CA GLN A 103 5.16 12.27 -3.06
C GLN A 103 4.97 10.85 -3.57
N LEU A 104 4.14 10.08 -2.88
CA LEU A 104 3.84 8.71 -3.24
C LEU A 104 3.20 8.82 -4.62
N VAL A 105 3.98 8.49 -5.65
CA VAL A 105 3.50 8.53 -7.03
C VAL A 105 2.29 7.63 -7.08
N PHE A 106 1.15 8.17 -7.50
CA PHE A 106 -0.06 7.41 -7.70
C PHE A 106 0.25 6.29 -8.72
N TRP A 107 0.06 5.03 -8.31
CA TRP A 107 0.16 3.84 -9.16
C TRP A 107 -1.19 3.16 -9.30
#